data_AF-A0A534P3M1-F1
#
_entry.id   AF-A0A534P3M1-F1
#
_cell.length_a   1.000
_cell.length_b   1.000
_cell.length_c   1.000
_cell.angle_alpha   90.00
_cell.angle_beta   90.00
_cell.angle_gamma   90.00
#
_symmetry.space_group_name_H-M   'P 1'
#
loop_
_entity.id
_entity.type
_entity.pdbx_description
1 polymer ?
#
loop_
_entity_poly.entity_id
_entity_poly.type
_entity_poly.pdbx_seq_one_letter_code
_entity_poly.pdbx_strand_id
1 'polypeptide(L)'
;MPNLDLIRKDDVSSFRKIAIGTWADAYDPSVYGTMEVNMDEAMRYLADFRARTGRKLTVSHMMAKVAAMALKEVPDANAVLRWNRIYLRKRIGIFFQ
;
A
#
# COMPACT_ATOMS: atom_id res chain seq x y z
N MET A 1 11.56 14.43 11.15
CA MET A 1 10.91 14.59 9.83
C MET A 1 9.40 14.64 10.01
N PRO A 2 8.78 15.82 9.92
CA PRO A 2 7.34 16.02 10.19
C PRO A 2 6.43 15.70 8.99
N ASN A 3 6.92 15.00 7.96
CA ASN A 3 6.19 14.77 6.71
C ASN A 3 5.20 13.58 6.75
N LEU A 4 5.26 12.74 7.78
CA LEU A 4 4.38 11.57 7.94
C LEU A 4 3.50 11.71 9.18
N ASP A 5 2.19 11.57 8.99
CA ASP A 5 1.23 11.46 10.08
C ASP A 5 1.11 9.99 10.51
N LEU A 6 1.55 9.69 11.73
CA LEU A 6 1.83 8.34 12.21
C LEU A 6 1.09 8.03 13.51
N ILE A 7 0.68 6.78 13.69
CA ILE A 7 0.19 6.22 14.95
C ILE A 7 1.08 5.03 15.30
N ARG A 8 1.55 4.96 16.55
CA ARG A 8 2.33 3.81 17.01
C ARG A 8 1.42 2.57 17.07
N LYS A 9 1.89 1.44 16.52
CA LYS A 9 1.22 0.15 16.66
C LYS A 9 1.63 -0.48 18.00
N ASP A 10 0.69 -0.62 18.91
CA ASP A 10 0.93 -1.19 20.25
C ASP A 10 0.59 -2.68 20.35
N ASP A 11 -0.33 -3.14 19.51
CA ASP A 11 -0.73 -4.54 19.36
C ASP A 11 0.27 -5.33 18.48
N VAL A 12 1.52 -5.40 18.93
CA VAL A 12 2.58 -6.14 18.23
C VAL A 12 2.71 -7.56 18.78
N SER A 13 2.59 -8.57 17.91
CA SER A 13 2.74 -9.98 18.28
C SER A 13 4.13 -10.30 18.83
N SER A 14 4.23 -11.36 19.66
CA SER A 14 5.52 -11.82 20.21
C SER A 14 6.52 -12.15 19.11
N PHE A 15 6.08 -12.79 18.02
CA PHE A 15 6.92 -13.07 16.87
C PHE A 15 7.50 -11.79 16.25
N ARG A 16 6.68 -10.76 16.01
CA ARG A 16 7.17 -9.48 15.47
C ARG A 16 8.12 -8.77 16.42
N LYS A 17 7.90 -8.84 17.74
CA LYS A 17 8.82 -8.27 18.74
C LYS A 17 10.19 -8.96 18.68
N ILE A 18 10.21 -10.28 18.62
CA ILE A 18 11.45 -11.07 18.48
C ILE A 18 12.13 -10.69 17.17
N ALA A 19 11.41 -10.74 16.04
CA ALA A 19 11.98 -10.38 14.74
C ALA A 19 12.63 -8.97 14.76
N ILE A 20 11.91 -7.93 15.19
CA ILE A 20 12.48 -6.57 15.26
C ILE A 20 13.74 -6.50 16.15
N GLY A 21 13.81 -7.29 17.21
CA GLY A 21 14.97 -7.33 18.10
C GLY A 21 16.13 -8.22 17.63
N THR A 22 15.87 -9.17 16.72
CA THR A 22 16.86 -10.12 16.20
C THR A 22 17.65 -9.55 15.03
N TRP A 23 16.98 -8.82 14.13
CA TRP A 23 17.61 -8.29 12.91
C TRP A 23 18.26 -6.93 13.17
N ALA A 24 19.55 -6.79 12.83
CA ALA A 24 20.28 -5.52 12.95
C ALA A 24 19.86 -4.52 11.86
N ASP A 25 19.68 -5.01 10.63
CA ASP A 25 19.12 -4.28 9.50
C ASP A 25 18.27 -5.24 8.64
N ALA A 26 17.68 -4.70 7.56
CA ALA A 26 16.86 -5.48 6.65
C ALA A 26 17.67 -6.25 5.59
N TYR A 27 18.95 -5.92 5.37
CA TYR A 27 19.79 -6.27 4.21
C TYR A 27 19.09 -6.11 2.85
N ASP A 28 18.16 -7.01 2.51
CA ASP A 28 17.20 -6.91 1.42
C ASP A 28 15.78 -7.26 1.91
N PRO A 29 14.91 -6.26 2.19
CA PRO A 29 13.53 -6.49 2.64
C PRO A 29 12.56 -6.88 1.50
N SER A 30 13.05 -7.16 0.29
CA SER A 30 12.19 -7.33 -0.88
C SER A 30 11.43 -8.66 -0.85
N VAL A 31 10.12 -8.59 -1.12
CA VAL A 31 9.26 -9.75 -1.34
C VAL A 31 8.57 -9.57 -2.69
N TYR A 32 8.64 -10.61 -3.52
CA TYR A 32 8.04 -10.60 -4.86
C TYR A 32 6.82 -11.51 -4.89
N GLY A 33 5.77 -11.04 -5.56
CA GLY A 33 4.58 -11.82 -5.86
C GLY A 33 4.05 -11.44 -7.24
N THR A 34 3.49 -12.42 -7.94
CA THR A 34 2.87 -12.23 -9.26
C THR A 34 1.42 -12.71 -9.21
N MET A 35 0.55 -12.04 -9.96
CA MET A 35 -0.83 -12.46 -10.15
C MET A 35 -1.29 -12.05 -11.54
N GLU A 36 -2.19 -12.85 -12.10
CA GLU A 36 -2.90 -12.53 -13.34
C GLU A 36 -4.35 -12.22 -13.01
N VAL A 37 -4.88 -11.15 -13.62
CA VAL A 37 -6.24 -10.67 -13.36
C VAL A 37 -6.91 -10.42 -14.70
N ASN A 38 -8.11 -10.97 -14.90
CA ASN A 38 -8.93 -10.61 -16.06
C ASN A 38 -9.40 -9.15 -15.90
N MET A 39 -9.16 -8.34 -16.94
CA MET A 39 -9.41 -6.91 -16.94
C MET A 39 -10.58 -6.48 -17.83
N ASP A 40 -11.32 -7.40 -18.45
CA ASP A 40 -12.34 -7.08 -19.47
C ASP A 40 -13.39 -6.11 -18.93
N GLU A 41 -13.89 -6.39 -17.74
CA GLU A 41 -14.87 -5.56 -17.03
C GLU A 41 -14.32 -4.19 -16.62
N ALA A 42 -13.06 -4.16 -16.16
CA ALA A 42 -12.39 -2.91 -15.83
C ALA A 42 -12.19 -2.05 -17.08
N MET A 43 -11.78 -2.65 -18.19
CA MET A 43 -11.57 -1.97 -19.46
C MET A 43 -12.88 -1.42 -20.04
N ARG A 44 -13.99 -2.19 -19.92
CA ARG A 44 -15.33 -1.72 -20.26
C ARG A 44 -15.74 -0.51 -19.43
N TYR A 45 -15.61 -0.59 -18.11
CA TYR A 45 -15.91 0.54 -17.21
C TYR A 45 -15.11 1.80 -17.58
N LEU A 46 -13.81 1.64 -17.84
CA LEU A 46 -12.94 2.76 -18.23
C LEU A 46 -13.38 3.40 -19.56
N ALA A 47 -13.81 2.60 -20.54
CA ALA A 47 -14.34 3.10 -21.80
C ALA A 47 -15.65 3.87 -21.61
N ASP A 48 -16.60 3.30 -20.88
CA ASP A 48 -17.90 3.92 -20.59
C ASP A 48 -17.76 5.20 -19.79
N PHE A 49 -16.82 5.25 -18.84
CA PHE A 49 -16.51 6.45 -18.08
C PHE A 49 -15.97 7.56 -19.00
N ARG A 50 -15.01 7.24 -19.88
CA ARG A 50 -14.45 8.22 -20.83
C ARG A 50 -15.52 8.74 -21.78
N ALA A 51 -16.38 7.87 -22.31
CA ALA A 51 -17.45 8.26 -23.22
C ALA A 51 -18.47 9.19 -22.56
N ARG A 52 -18.88 8.89 -21.32
CA ARG A 52 -19.89 9.70 -20.60
C ARG A 52 -19.36 11.04 -20.08
N THR A 53 -18.09 11.11 -19.71
CA THR A 53 -17.53 12.26 -18.97
C THR A 53 -16.56 13.11 -19.80
N GLY A 54 -16.04 12.59 -20.90
CA GLY A 54 -14.94 13.20 -21.66
C GLY A 54 -13.60 13.26 -20.91
N ARG A 55 -13.53 12.77 -19.66
CA ARG A 55 -12.32 12.83 -18.84
C ARG A 55 -11.41 11.64 -19.11
N LYS A 56 -10.10 11.90 -19.23
CA LYS A 56 -9.09 10.85 -19.41
C LYS A 56 -8.90 10.04 -18.13
N LEU A 57 -9.58 8.89 -18.03
CA LEU A 57 -9.34 7.87 -17.02
C LEU A 57 -8.52 6.72 -17.63
N THR A 58 -7.45 6.30 -16.94
CA THR A 58 -6.54 5.23 -17.40
C THR A 58 -6.46 4.10 -16.37
N VAL A 59 -5.87 2.97 -16.79
CA VAL A 59 -5.60 1.85 -15.89
C VAL A 59 -4.74 2.29 -14.71
N SER A 60 -3.73 3.15 -14.90
CA SER A 60 -2.89 3.65 -13.79
C SER A 60 -3.69 4.38 -12.71
N HIS A 61 -4.67 5.21 -13.09
CA HIS A 61 -5.56 5.86 -12.13
C HIS A 61 -6.38 4.85 -11.33
N MET A 62 -6.89 3.81 -12.01
CA MET A 62 -7.61 2.72 -11.35
C MET A 62 -6.69 1.94 -10.41
N MET A 63 -5.47 1.61 -10.85
CA MET A 63 -4.49 0.91 -10.02
C MET A 63 -4.08 1.72 -8.80
N ALA A 64 -4.04 3.05 -8.89
CA ALA A 64 -3.80 3.91 -7.74
C ALA A 64 -4.89 3.71 -6.68
N LYS A 65 -6.15 3.64 -7.12
CA LYS A 65 -7.28 3.38 -6.23
C LYS A 65 -7.22 1.96 -5.67
N VAL A 66 -6.93 0.95 -6.48
CA VAL A 66 -6.82 -0.45 -6.05
C VAL A 66 -5.73 -0.61 -4.98
N ALA A 67 -4.52 -0.12 -5.23
CA ALA A 67 -3.42 -0.17 -4.27
C ALA A 67 -3.78 0.54 -2.96
N ALA A 68 -4.45 1.71 -3.05
CA ALA A 68 -4.90 2.42 -1.86
C ALA A 68 -5.97 1.64 -1.07
N MET A 69 -6.89 0.97 -1.74
CA MET A 69 -7.90 0.13 -1.08
C MET A 69 -7.25 -1.10 -0.43
N ALA A 70 -6.30 -1.76 -1.08
CA ALA A 70 -5.57 -2.88 -0.50
C ALA A 70 -4.82 -2.49 0.79
N LEU A 71 -4.13 -1.34 0.77
CA LEU A 71 -3.46 -0.81 1.97
C LEU A 71 -4.43 -0.37 3.08
N LYS A 72 -5.68 -0.04 2.73
CA LYS A 72 -6.73 0.26 3.70
C LYS A 72 -7.22 -1.01 4.40
N GLU A 73 -7.42 -2.10 3.65
CA GLU A 73 -7.84 -3.40 4.19
C GLU A 73 -6.72 -4.08 4.98
N VAL A 74 -5.46 -3.82 4.64
CA VAL A 74 -4.27 -4.35 5.34
C VAL A 74 -3.40 -3.20 5.86
N PRO A 75 -3.78 -2.52 6.96
CA PRO A 75 -3.07 -1.35 7.47
C PRO A 75 -1.59 -1.60 7.82
N ASP A 76 -1.27 -2.84 8.21
CA ASP A 76 0.10 -3.27 8.52
C ASP A 76 1.05 -3.14 7.30
N ALA A 77 0.52 -3.17 6.08
CA ALA A 77 1.30 -2.92 4.86
C ALA A 77 1.54 -1.41 4.61
N ASN A 78 0.75 -0.52 5.24
CA ASN A 78 0.94 0.94 5.20
C ASN A 78 1.69 1.44 6.44
N ALA A 79 2.76 0.74 6.82
CA ALA A 79 3.53 1.01 8.02
C ALA A 79 4.97 1.42 7.73
N VAL A 80 5.65 1.96 8.74
CA VAL A 80 7.10 2.18 8.76
C VAL A 80 7.67 1.62 10.05
N LEU A 81 8.86 1.04 9.98
CA LEU A 81 9.66 0.68 11.14
C LEU A 81 10.59 1.86 11.47
N ARG A 82 10.50 2.42 12.67
CA ARG A 82 11.37 3.51 13.14
C ARG A 82 11.77 3.27 14.58
N TRP A 83 13.06 3.37 14.89
CA TRP A 83 13.57 3.19 16.26
C TRP A 83 13.04 1.91 16.92
N ASN A 84 13.06 0.80 16.20
CA ASN A 84 12.58 -0.52 16.65
C ASN A 84 11.10 -0.56 17.04
N ARG A 85 10.30 0.36 16.52
CA ARG A 85 8.84 0.44 16.72
C ARG A 85 8.13 0.54 15.39
N ILE A 86 6.99 -0.14 15.27
CA ILE A 86 6.11 -0.06 14.10
C ILE A 86 5.20 1.16 14.26
N TYR A 87 5.09 1.95 13.20
CA TYR A 87 4.15 3.06 13.09
C TYR A 87 3.29 2.88 11.85
N LEU A 88 1.97 2.94 12.01
CA LEU A 88 1.00 2.96 10.92
C LEU A 88 0.88 4.38 10.38
N ARG A 89 0.85 4.55 9.05
CA ARG A 89 0.56 5.85 8.43
C ARG A 89 -0.94 6.09 8.45
N LYS A 90 -1.38 7.26 8.94
CA LYS A 90 -2.81 7.64 8.93
C LYS A 90 -3.35 7.92 7.54
N ARG A 91 -2.47 8.32 6.62
CA ARG A 91 -2.79 8.62 5.22
C ARG A 91 -2.18 7.57 4.32
N ILE A 92 -2.89 7.23 3.25
CA ILE A 92 -2.40 6.36 2.19
C ILE A 92 -2.00 7.25 1.01
N GLY A 93 -0.74 7.17 0.61
CA GLY A 93 -0.21 7.82 -0.59
C GLY A 93 0.36 6.77 -1.51
N ILE A 94 -0.06 6.78 -2.78
CA ILE A 94 0.46 5.89 -3.82
C ILE A 94 1.26 6.73 -4.80
N PHE A 95 2.51 6.35 -5.01
CA PHE A 95 3.40 6.99 -5.97
C PHE A 95 3.38 6.21 -7.29
N PHE A 96 3.31 6.92 -8.40
CA PHE A 96 3.44 6.38 -9.76
C PHE A 96 4.63 7.08 -10.40
N GLN A 97 5.51 6.30 -11.03
CA GLN A 97 6.62 6.79 -11.83
C GLN A 97 6.25 6.84 -13.31
#